data_AF-A0A7W1CGI4-F1
#
_entry.id   AF-A0A7W1CGI4-F1
#
_cell.length_a   1.000
_cell.length_b   1.000
_cell.length_c   1.000
_cell.angle_alpha   90.00
_cell.angle_beta   90.00
_cell.angle_gamma   90.00
#
_symmetry.space_group_name_H-M   'P 1'
#
loop_
_entity.id
_entity.type
_entity.pdbx_description
1 polymer ?
#
loop_
_entity_poly.entity_id
_entity_poly.type
_entity_poly.pdbx_seq_one_letter_code
_entity_poly.pdbx_strand_id
1 'polypeptide(L)'
;MTKLVITDELISVLDIYLKKNSSAGLLNAYLFFIEHKHNIQPVLFPKEKKIYQSADEIIRLLEKENKLWHEAEIKIGFSNLNVNTGSKKIYICPFTGKVFADNTHPNPQDAIYDWVSKCPENTEREGGLRVKRFFISEDADVIQSYVSKVKYKEPITKKVFSSVLSGKLFSSKESVIKDFKNNYLHPMSLAEVQNQNKYQIEEHFLAFIQSQLNQDKVESFVESLLKIEEFVPYVDKWLE
;
A
#
# COMPACT_ATOMS: atom_id res chain seq x y z
N MET A 1 13.95 -40.16 -20.67
CA MET A 1 13.67 -38.72 -20.86
C MET A 1 12.18 -38.51 -20.73
N THR A 2 11.74 -37.80 -19.69
CA THR A 2 10.34 -37.42 -19.50
C THR A 2 9.98 -36.37 -20.54
N LYS A 3 9.05 -36.70 -21.44
CA LYS A 3 8.62 -35.82 -22.52
C LYS A 3 7.95 -34.57 -21.92
N LEU A 4 8.50 -33.39 -22.18
CA LEU A 4 7.92 -32.13 -21.75
C LEU A 4 6.60 -31.93 -22.51
N VAL A 5 5.49 -31.84 -21.79
CA VAL A 5 4.16 -31.58 -22.36
C VAL A 5 3.85 -30.09 -22.16
N ILE A 6 3.61 -29.39 -23.26
CA ILE A 6 3.15 -27.99 -23.27
C ILE A 6 1.63 -28.05 -23.43
N THR A 7 0.89 -27.46 -22.50
CA THR A 7 -0.58 -27.40 -22.56
C THR A 7 -1.04 -26.35 -23.56
N ASP A 8 -2.25 -26.48 -24.10
CA ASP A 8 -2.81 -25.52 -25.07
C ASP A 8 -2.87 -24.08 -24.51
N GLU A 9 -3.11 -23.94 -23.20
CA GLU A 9 -3.04 -22.65 -22.51
C GLU A 9 -1.63 -22.04 -22.57
N LEU A 10 -0.59 -22.83 -22.28
CA LEU A 10 0.80 -22.37 -22.37
C LEU A 10 1.22 -22.07 -23.81
N ILE A 11 0.71 -22.84 -24.78
CA ILE A 11 0.91 -22.56 -26.21
C ILE A 11 0.35 -21.17 -26.55
N SER A 12 -0.91 -20.90 -26.20
CA SER A 12 -1.55 -19.62 -26.48
C SER A 12 -0.80 -18.45 -25.84
N VAL A 13 -0.40 -18.59 -24.57
CA VAL A 13 0.32 -17.53 -23.84
C VAL A 13 1.71 -17.30 -24.41
N LEU A 14 2.44 -18.36 -24.78
CA LEU A 14 3.76 -18.28 -25.38
C LEU A 14 3.71 -17.68 -26.80
N ASP A 15 2.72 -18.04 -27.61
CA ASP A 15 2.51 -17.47 -28.94
C ASP A 15 2.24 -15.97 -28.89
N ILE A 16 1.36 -15.53 -27.98
CA ILE A 16 1.12 -14.10 -27.74
C ILE A 16 2.41 -13.38 -27.33
N TYR A 17 3.21 -13.99 -26.46
CA TYR A 17 4.48 -13.42 -26.02
C TYR A 17 5.50 -13.28 -27.16
N LEU A 18 5.70 -14.33 -27.96
CA LEU A 18 6.66 -14.35 -29.06
C LEU A 18 6.24 -13.44 -30.23
N LYS A 19 4.93 -13.31 -30.50
CA LYS A 19 4.41 -12.33 -31.45
C LYS A 19 4.67 -10.89 -31.02
N LYS A 20 4.49 -10.58 -29.73
CA LYS A 20 4.77 -9.25 -29.17
C LYS A 20 6.27 -8.97 -29.05
N ASN A 21 7.08 -10.01 -28.83
CA ASN A 21 8.52 -9.92 -28.62
C ASN A 21 9.26 -10.73 -29.68
N SER A 22 9.14 -10.33 -30.96
CA SER A 22 9.71 -11.07 -32.10
C SER A 22 11.24 -11.18 -32.08
N SER A 23 11.92 -10.37 -31.26
CA SER A 23 13.36 -10.43 -31.01
C SER A 23 13.73 -11.16 -29.72
N ALA A 24 12.78 -11.81 -29.03
CA ALA A 24 13.08 -12.59 -27.85
C ALA A 24 14.02 -13.75 -28.21
N GLY A 25 15.16 -13.84 -27.53
CA GLY A 25 16.06 -15.00 -27.65
C GLY A 25 15.50 -16.23 -26.92
N LEU A 26 16.06 -17.40 -27.25
CA LEU A 26 15.67 -18.69 -26.69
C LEU A 26 15.55 -18.67 -25.16
N LEU A 27 16.57 -18.14 -24.48
CA LEU A 27 16.56 -18.10 -23.00
C LEU A 27 15.42 -17.25 -22.45
N ASN A 28 15.11 -16.11 -23.05
CA ASN A 28 14.00 -15.27 -22.58
C ASN A 28 12.64 -15.94 -22.83
N ALA A 29 12.47 -16.61 -23.96
CA ALA A 29 11.26 -17.38 -24.25
C ALA A 29 11.11 -18.57 -23.29
N TYR A 30 12.20 -19.26 -22.99
CA TYR A 30 12.21 -20.37 -22.03
C TYR A 30 11.92 -19.89 -20.61
N LEU A 31 12.53 -18.79 -20.16
CA LEU A 31 12.24 -18.19 -18.84
C LEU A 31 10.78 -17.77 -18.72
N PHE A 32 10.21 -17.16 -19.76
CA PHE A 32 8.79 -16.84 -19.82
C PHE A 32 7.90 -18.09 -19.72
N PHE A 33 8.24 -19.16 -20.44
CA PHE A 33 7.55 -20.44 -20.36
C PHE A 33 7.61 -21.04 -18.95
N ILE A 34 8.78 -21.05 -18.31
CA ILE A 34 8.95 -21.56 -16.94
C ILE A 34 8.16 -20.75 -15.92
N GLU A 35 8.14 -19.43 -16.07
CA GLU A 35 7.34 -18.52 -15.23
C GLU A 35 5.87 -18.92 -15.24
N HIS A 36 5.28 -19.15 -16.42
CA HIS A 36 3.87 -19.51 -16.56
C HIS A 36 3.61 -20.97 -16.17
N LYS A 37 4.48 -21.90 -16.57
CA LYS A 37 4.36 -23.33 -16.25
C LYS A 37 4.33 -23.58 -14.74
N HIS A 38 5.12 -22.83 -13.99
CA HIS A 38 5.23 -22.99 -12.54
C HIS A 38 4.45 -21.92 -11.75
N ASN A 39 3.69 -21.05 -12.43
CA ASN A 39 2.95 -19.93 -11.84
C ASN A 39 3.82 -19.09 -10.89
N ILE A 40 5.02 -18.74 -11.36
CA ILE A 40 6.00 -17.95 -10.61
C ILE A 40 5.72 -16.48 -10.89
N GLN A 41 5.72 -15.66 -9.84
CA GLN A 41 5.48 -14.23 -9.95
C GLN A 41 6.53 -13.50 -9.11
N PRO A 42 7.76 -13.39 -9.63
CA PRO A 42 8.87 -12.84 -8.87
C PRO A 42 8.56 -11.43 -8.39
N VAL A 43 8.98 -11.13 -7.17
CA VAL A 43 8.82 -9.80 -6.58
C VAL A 43 10.13 -9.34 -5.93
N LEU A 44 10.52 -8.11 -6.24
CA LEU A 44 11.58 -7.41 -5.54
C LEU A 44 11.00 -6.74 -4.29
N PHE A 45 11.64 -6.95 -3.14
CA PHE A 45 11.44 -6.16 -1.94
C PHE A 45 12.60 -5.16 -1.77
N PRO A 46 12.41 -3.88 -2.11
CA PRO A 46 13.52 -2.91 -2.15
C PRO A 46 14.19 -2.68 -0.81
N LYS A 47 13.43 -2.78 0.29
CA LYS A 47 13.94 -2.54 1.65
C LYS A 47 15.04 -3.54 2.01
N GLU A 48 14.88 -4.81 1.64
CA GLU A 48 15.88 -5.86 1.86
C GLU A 48 16.78 -6.08 0.64
N LYS A 49 16.56 -5.35 -0.46
CA LYS A 49 17.25 -5.51 -1.74
C LYS A 49 17.27 -6.98 -2.22
N LYS A 50 16.16 -7.69 -1.95
CA LYS A 50 16.05 -9.13 -2.16
C LYS A 50 14.84 -9.45 -3.04
N ILE A 51 15.02 -10.42 -3.94
CA ILE A 51 14.01 -10.92 -4.87
C ILE A 51 13.51 -12.26 -4.38
N TYR A 52 12.19 -12.42 -4.33
CA TYR A 52 11.49 -13.63 -3.90
C TYR A 52 10.72 -14.23 -5.07
N GLN A 53 10.40 -15.52 -4.98
CA GLN A 53 9.66 -16.24 -6.03
C GLN A 53 8.22 -15.73 -6.16
N SER A 54 7.62 -15.29 -5.06
CA SER A 54 6.26 -14.75 -5.03
C SER A 54 6.02 -13.78 -3.87
N ALA A 55 4.98 -12.96 -4.01
CA ALA A 55 4.50 -12.11 -2.91
C ALA A 55 4.08 -12.93 -1.68
N ASP A 56 3.45 -14.08 -1.88
CA ASP A 56 2.97 -14.92 -0.78
C ASP A 56 4.11 -15.56 0.02
N GLU A 57 5.22 -15.89 -0.64
CA GLU A 57 6.41 -16.39 0.02
C GLU A 57 7.00 -15.38 1.00
N ILE A 58 7.25 -14.15 0.54
CA ILE A 58 7.80 -13.10 1.41
C ILE A 58 6.85 -12.74 2.54
N ILE A 59 5.53 -12.73 2.29
CA ILE A 59 4.54 -12.49 3.34
C ILE A 59 4.64 -13.56 4.43
N ARG A 60 4.69 -14.84 4.05
CA ARG A 60 4.83 -15.95 5.02
C ARG A 60 6.12 -15.82 5.85
N LEU A 61 7.22 -15.43 5.23
CA LEU A 61 8.49 -15.21 5.93
C LEU A 61 8.40 -14.05 6.93
N LEU A 62 7.91 -12.89 6.48
CA LEU A 62 7.78 -11.70 7.33
C LEU A 62 6.75 -11.88 8.45
N GLU A 63 5.68 -12.64 8.21
CA GLU A 63 4.71 -13.02 9.23
C GLU A 63 5.33 -13.92 10.30
N LYS A 64 6.08 -14.94 9.89
CA LYS A 64 6.78 -15.85 10.82
C LYS A 64 7.79 -15.10 11.69
N GLU A 65 8.40 -14.05 11.16
CA GLU A 65 9.36 -13.20 11.86
C GLU A 65 8.72 -12.03 12.62
N ASN A 66 7.39 -11.88 12.61
CA ASN A 66 6.66 -10.74 13.18
C ASN A 66 7.15 -9.36 12.66
N LYS A 67 7.62 -9.31 11.40
CA LYS A 67 8.15 -8.11 10.74
C LYS A 67 7.15 -7.41 9.82
N LEU A 68 5.94 -7.94 9.67
CA LEU A 68 4.92 -7.34 8.80
C LEU A 68 4.01 -6.35 9.53
N TRP A 69 3.55 -6.71 10.73
CA TRP A 69 2.73 -5.83 11.58
C TRP A 69 2.93 -6.10 13.07
N HIS A 70 2.48 -5.16 13.89
CA HIS A 70 2.27 -5.34 15.32
C HIS A 70 0.81 -5.13 15.68
N GLU A 71 0.30 -5.91 16.63
CA GLU A 71 -1.04 -5.71 17.17
C GLU A 71 -1.01 -4.58 18.21
N ALA A 72 -1.95 -3.65 18.12
CA ALA A 72 -2.08 -2.53 19.04
C ALA A 72 -3.55 -2.27 19.36
N GLU A 73 -3.81 -1.60 20.47
CA GLU A 73 -5.15 -1.13 20.82
C GLU A 73 -5.19 0.39 20.76
N ILE A 74 -6.21 0.93 20.10
CA ILE A 74 -6.46 2.36 20.07
C ILE A 74 -7.80 2.67 20.72
N LYS A 75 -7.83 3.79 21.46
CA LYS A 75 -9.05 4.36 22.00
C LYS A 75 -9.55 5.44 21.05
N ILE A 76 -10.66 5.17 20.37
CA ILE A 76 -11.28 6.10 19.44
C ILE A 76 -12.27 6.95 20.23
N GLY A 77 -11.90 8.21 20.46
CA GLY A 77 -12.76 9.21 21.10
C GLY A 77 -13.74 9.83 20.11
N PHE A 78 -14.96 10.11 20.58
CA PHE A 78 -15.97 10.86 19.82
C PHE A 78 -16.15 12.23 20.48
N SER A 79 -15.26 13.19 20.22
CA SER A 79 -15.37 14.56 20.76
C SER A 79 -15.45 15.60 19.64
N ASN A 80 -16.66 16.12 19.40
CA ASN A 80 -16.88 17.33 18.60
C ASN A 80 -17.20 18.55 19.49
N LEU A 81 -16.81 18.50 20.77
CA LEU A 81 -17.16 19.56 21.71
C LEU A 81 -16.17 20.70 21.65
N ASN A 82 -16.70 21.89 21.39
CA ASN A 82 -15.95 23.09 21.64
C ASN A 82 -16.07 23.60 23.08
N VAL A 83 -17.07 23.13 23.86
CA VAL A 83 -17.32 23.51 25.27
C VAL A 83 -17.80 22.28 26.05
N ASN A 84 -17.34 22.09 27.29
CA ASN A 84 -17.78 21.02 28.18
C ASN A 84 -18.00 21.54 29.62
N THR A 85 -18.42 20.68 30.55
CA THR A 85 -18.74 21.08 31.94
C THR A 85 -17.54 21.57 32.76
N GLY A 86 -16.31 21.31 32.30
CA GLY A 86 -15.09 21.80 32.93
C GLY A 86 -14.55 23.10 32.33
N SER A 87 -15.21 23.65 31.30
CA SER A 87 -14.80 24.90 30.66
C SER A 87 -15.04 26.08 31.60
N LYS A 88 -14.04 26.93 31.80
CA LYS A 88 -14.16 28.14 32.64
C LYS A 88 -14.16 29.42 31.83
N LYS A 89 -13.65 29.35 30.60
CA LYS A 89 -13.52 30.48 29.71
C LYS A 89 -13.79 30.04 28.28
N ILE A 90 -14.57 30.84 27.57
CA ILE A 90 -14.93 30.58 26.19
C ILE A 90 -14.69 31.80 25.30
N TYR A 91 -14.42 31.51 24.02
CA TYR A 91 -14.15 32.47 22.97
C TYR A 91 -15.19 32.27 21.88
N ILE A 92 -16.00 33.29 21.62
CA ILE A 92 -17.19 33.22 20.79
C ILE A 92 -16.99 34.09 19.54
N CYS A 93 -17.23 33.50 18.37
CA CYS A 93 -17.32 34.23 17.12
C CYS A 93 -18.60 35.06 17.10
N PRO A 94 -18.55 36.39 17.00
CA PRO A 94 -19.74 37.24 17.06
C PRO A 94 -20.62 37.12 15.82
N PHE A 95 -20.08 36.59 14.72
CA PHE A 95 -20.80 36.43 13.45
C PHE A 95 -21.59 35.11 13.42
N THR A 96 -20.91 34.00 13.71
CA THR A 96 -21.49 32.64 13.56
C THR A 96 -21.95 32.02 14.88
N GLY A 97 -21.63 32.63 16.02
CA GLY A 97 -21.84 32.04 17.34
C GLY A 97 -20.95 30.82 17.65
N LYS A 98 -19.98 30.48 16.78
CA LYS A 98 -19.05 29.37 17.03
C LYS A 98 -18.17 29.67 18.25
N VAL A 99 -18.05 28.70 19.13
CA VAL A 99 -17.35 28.83 20.42
C VAL A 99 -16.10 27.97 20.44
N PHE A 100 -15.11 28.34 21.24
CA PHE A 100 -13.91 27.57 21.59
C PHE A 100 -13.65 27.73 23.09
N ALA A 101 -13.42 26.65 23.83
CA ALA A 101 -13.17 26.68 25.27
C ALA A 101 -11.70 26.43 25.65
N ASP A 102 -11.32 26.95 26.81
CA ASP A 102 -10.00 26.83 27.42
C ASP A 102 -9.49 25.40 27.63
N ASN A 103 -10.39 24.46 27.88
CA ASN A 103 -10.03 23.07 28.20
C ASN A 103 -10.32 22.07 27.07
N THR A 104 -10.90 22.51 25.95
CA THR A 104 -11.19 21.65 24.78
C THR A 104 -10.19 21.85 23.65
N HIS A 105 -9.44 22.96 23.67
CA HIS A 105 -8.45 23.31 22.65
C HIS A 105 -7.10 23.60 23.31
N PRO A 106 -5.97 23.15 22.74
CA PRO A 106 -4.64 23.46 23.27
C PRO A 106 -4.36 24.97 23.34
N ASN A 107 -4.81 25.73 22.34
CA ASN A 107 -4.83 27.19 22.36
C ASN A 107 -6.15 27.71 21.78
N PRO A 108 -7.15 28.02 22.62
CA PRO A 108 -8.47 28.45 22.16
C PRO A 108 -8.46 29.85 21.52
N GLN A 109 -7.54 30.73 21.92
CA GLN A 109 -7.45 32.09 21.41
C GLN A 109 -6.95 32.12 19.97
N ASP A 110 -5.94 31.30 19.64
CA ASP A 110 -5.48 31.14 18.27
C ASP A 110 -6.57 30.49 17.40
N ALA A 111 -7.26 29.48 17.94
CA ALA A 111 -8.33 28.77 17.24
C ALA A 111 -9.48 29.71 16.83
N ILE A 112 -9.93 30.60 17.72
CA ILE A 112 -10.96 31.59 17.39
C ILE A 112 -10.44 32.65 16.41
N TYR A 113 -9.18 33.07 16.55
CA TYR A 113 -8.57 34.07 15.69
C TYR A 113 -8.46 33.59 14.23
N ASP A 114 -8.03 32.34 14.05
CA ASP A 114 -8.00 31.66 12.75
C ASP A 114 -9.41 31.50 12.17
N TRP A 115 -10.38 31.15 13.02
CA TRP A 115 -11.76 31.01 12.60
C TRP A 115 -12.35 32.33 12.10
N VAL A 116 -12.25 33.42 12.87
CA VAL A 116 -12.81 34.73 12.50
C VAL A 116 -12.18 35.29 11.22
N SER A 117 -10.89 35.00 10.98
CA SER A 117 -10.19 35.38 9.75
C SER A 117 -10.78 34.72 8.51
N LYS A 118 -11.21 33.45 8.63
CA LYS A 118 -11.76 32.63 7.53
C LYS A 118 -13.29 32.60 7.51
N CYS A 119 -13.94 33.22 8.49
CA CYS A 119 -15.38 33.18 8.69
C CYS A 119 -16.12 33.72 7.45
N PRO A 120 -17.04 32.96 6.84
CA PRO A 120 -17.78 33.39 5.66
C PRO A 120 -18.74 34.55 5.97
N GLU A 121 -19.28 34.59 7.19
CA GLU A 121 -20.24 35.63 7.64
C GLU A 121 -19.56 36.91 8.14
N ASN A 122 -18.23 36.91 8.26
CA ASN A 122 -17.46 38.12 8.59
C ASN A 122 -17.27 39.00 7.34
N THR A 123 -18.13 40.01 7.23
CA THR A 123 -18.10 41.02 6.17
C THR A 123 -17.37 42.30 6.58
N GLU A 124 -17.03 42.43 7.86
CA GLU A 124 -16.40 43.64 8.42
C GLU A 124 -14.93 43.72 8.00
N ARG A 125 -14.51 44.92 7.54
CA ARG A 125 -13.14 45.18 7.11
C ARG A 125 -12.58 46.46 7.72
N GLU A 126 -11.32 46.41 8.10
CA GLU A 126 -10.53 47.54 8.57
C GLU A 126 -9.20 47.53 7.81
N GLY A 127 -8.87 48.64 7.13
CA GLY A 127 -7.68 48.70 6.26
C GLY A 127 -7.67 47.68 5.10
N GLY A 128 -8.85 47.22 4.66
CA GLY A 128 -8.99 46.22 3.59
C GLY A 128 -8.90 44.76 4.05
N LEU A 129 -8.51 44.50 5.30
CA LEU A 129 -8.44 43.18 5.93
C LEU A 129 -9.69 42.90 6.76
N ARG A 130 -10.07 41.62 6.88
CA ARG A 130 -11.19 41.21 7.75
C ARG A 130 -10.88 41.51 9.21
N VAL A 131 -11.85 42.11 9.91
CA VAL A 131 -11.73 42.42 11.34
C VAL A 131 -11.67 41.11 12.14
N LYS A 132 -10.72 41.01 13.07
CA LYS A 132 -10.46 39.80 13.86
C LYS A 132 -10.88 39.95 15.31
N ARG A 133 -12.14 40.36 15.51
CA ARG A 133 -12.74 40.51 16.84
C ARG A 133 -13.51 39.25 17.23
N PHE A 134 -13.43 38.89 18.50
CA PHE A 134 -14.21 37.82 19.10
C PHE A 134 -14.59 38.19 20.53
N PHE A 135 -15.68 37.60 21.02
CA PHE A 135 -16.14 37.82 22.37
C PHE A 135 -15.51 36.80 23.31
N ILE A 136 -15.06 37.24 24.48
CA ILE A 136 -14.49 36.38 25.51
C ILE A 136 -15.46 36.40 26.69
N SER A 137 -15.89 35.23 27.15
CA SER A 137 -16.77 35.11 28.30
C SER A 137 -16.23 34.12 29.32
N GLU A 138 -16.32 34.52 30.58
CA GLU A 138 -16.09 33.69 31.78
C GLU A 138 -17.39 33.52 32.57
N ASP A 139 -18.53 33.92 31.97
CA ASP A 139 -19.85 33.83 32.58
C ASP A 139 -20.35 32.38 32.55
N ALA A 140 -20.62 31.83 33.73
CA ALA A 140 -21.05 30.45 33.91
C ALA A 140 -22.37 30.15 33.17
N ASP A 141 -23.31 31.10 33.12
CA ASP A 141 -24.61 30.88 32.48
C ASP A 141 -24.46 30.82 30.95
N VAL A 142 -23.62 31.71 30.40
CA VAL A 142 -23.29 31.71 28.98
C VAL A 142 -22.55 30.41 28.62
N ILE A 143 -21.54 30.01 29.40
CA ILE A 143 -20.80 28.76 29.17
C ILE A 143 -21.74 27.56 29.20
N GLN A 144 -22.63 27.48 30.20
CA GLN A 144 -23.56 26.38 30.35
C GLN A 144 -24.56 26.29 29.19
N SER A 145 -24.91 27.41 28.56
CA SER A 145 -25.76 27.43 27.36
C SER A 145 -25.13 26.74 26.15
N TYR A 146 -23.78 26.73 26.06
CA TYR A 146 -23.01 26.12 24.98
C TYR A 146 -22.60 24.67 25.25
N VAL A 147 -22.75 24.17 26.48
CA VAL A 147 -22.50 22.77 26.80
C VAL A 147 -23.54 21.91 26.09
N SER A 148 -23.10 21.06 25.16
CA SER A 148 -24.00 20.18 24.41
C SER A 148 -24.77 19.25 25.35
N LYS A 149 -26.10 19.24 25.24
CA LYS A 149 -27.01 18.41 26.05
C LYS A 149 -27.09 16.94 25.59
N VAL A 150 -26.41 16.59 24.49
CA VAL A 150 -26.42 15.24 23.92
C VAL A 150 -25.44 14.36 24.68
N LYS A 151 -25.91 13.23 25.24
CA LYS A 151 -25.05 12.24 25.88
C LYS A 151 -24.07 11.64 24.86
N TYR A 152 -22.79 11.67 25.22
CA TYR A 152 -21.70 11.19 24.37
C TYR A 152 -21.77 9.69 24.14
N LYS A 153 -21.32 9.27 22.97
CA LYS A 153 -20.91 7.88 22.77
C LYS A 153 -19.61 7.67 23.53
N GLU A 154 -19.58 6.65 24.36
CA GLU A 154 -18.35 6.27 25.06
C GLU A 154 -17.25 5.97 24.04
N PRO A 155 -15.99 6.36 24.32
CA PRO A 155 -14.87 6.00 23.46
C PRO A 155 -14.81 4.49 23.27
N ILE A 156 -14.65 4.04 22.04
CA ILE A 156 -14.51 2.62 21.75
C ILE A 156 -13.02 2.25 21.72
N THR A 157 -12.67 1.16 22.40
CA THR A 157 -11.35 0.53 22.22
C THR A 157 -11.44 -0.42 21.03
N LYS A 158 -10.53 -0.28 20.08
CA LYS A 158 -10.46 -1.16 18.91
C LYS A 158 -9.05 -1.69 18.74
N LYS A 159 -8.96 -3.01 18.54
CA LYS A 159 -7.74 -3.67 18.12
C LYS A 159 -7.44 -3.30 16.68
N VAL A 160 -6.20 -2.88 16.42
CA VAL A 160 -5.68 -2.47 15.12
C VAL A 160 -4.32 -3.12 14.88
N PHE A 161 -3.88 -3.06 13.63
CA PHE A 161 -2.61 -3.62 13.17
C PHE A 161 -1.74 -2.47 12.64
N SER A 162 -0.61 -2.23 13.29
CA SER A 162 0.36 -1.23 12.85
C SER A 162 1.35 -1.85 11.88
N SER A 163 1.48 -1.30 10.67
CA SER A 163 2.48 -1.74 9.70
C SER A 163 3.88 -1.41 10.21
N VAL A 164 4.78 -2.40 10.24
CA VAL A 164 6.19 -2.20 10.61
C VAL A 164 6.93 -1.31 9.60
N LEU A 165 6.43 -1.22 8.36
CA LEU A 165 7.09 -0.49 7.28
C LEU A 165 6.71 0.99 7.22
N SER A 166 5.45 1.32 7.51
CA SER A 166 4.95 2.71 7.44
C SER A 166 4.48 3.30 8.76
N GLY A 167 4.24 2.48 9.78
CA GLY A 167 3.52 2.89 10.99
C GLY A 167 2.03 3.17 10.78
N LYS A 168 1.48 2.95 9.57
CA LYS A 168 0.04 3.09 9.31
C LYS A 168 -0.74 2.07 10.13
N LEU A 169 -1.89 2.49 10.66
CA LEU A 169 -2.82 1.65 11.40
C LEU A 169 -3.91 1.10 10.48
N PHE A 170 -4.13 -0.20 10.54
CA PHE A 170 -5.13 -0.91 9.76
C PHE A 170 -6.11 -1.62 10.68
N SER A 171 -7.36 -1.76 10.22
CA SER A 171 -8.40 -2.49 10.98
C SER A 171 -8.28 -4.00 10.91
N SER A 172 -7.48 -4.55 9.98
CA SER A 172 -7.31 -6.00 9.78
C SER A 172 -5.92 -6.35 9.23
N LYS A 173 -5.49 -7.60 9.42
CA LYS A 173 -4.20 -8.12 8.92
C LYS A 173 -4.16 -8.13 7.39
N GLU A 174 -5.27 -8.51 6.76
CA GLU A 174 -5.43 -8.56 5.30
C GLU A 174 -5.24 -7.19 4.67
N SER A 175 -5.67 -6.13 5.38
CA SER A 175 -5.48 -4.76 4.93
C SER A 175 -4.00 -4.34 4.95
N VAL A 176 -3.24 -4.81 5.96
CA VAL A 176 -1.77 -4.63 6.00
C VAL A 176 -1.12 -5.38 4.85
N ILE A 177 -1.50 -6.64 4.63
CA ILE A 177 -0.94 -7.48 3.56
C ILE A 177 -1.22 -6.86 2.19
N LYS A 178 -2.43 -6.34 1.97
CA LYS A 178 -2.79 -5.67 0.72
C LYS A 178 -1.99 -4.39 0.50
N ASP A 179 -1.83 -3.56 1.53
CA ASP A 179 -0.97 -2.36 1.47
C ASP A 179 0.49 -2.76 1.20
N PHE A 180 0.96 -3.85 1.81
CA PHE A 180 2.30 -4.40 1.58
C PHE A 180 2.51 -4.80 0.12
N LYS A 181 1.63 -5.65 -0.43
CA LYS A 181 1.70 -6.12 -1.82
C LYS A 181 1.70 -4.97 -2.82
N ASN A 182 0.87 -3.96 -2.59
CA ASN A 182 0.66 -2.88 -3.56
C ASN A 182 1.76 -1.80 -3.52
N ASN A 183 2.34 -1.54 -2.35
CA ASN A 183 3.21 -0.38 -2.16
C ASN A 183 4.68 -0.71 -1.90
N TYR A 184 4.99 -1.96 -1.53
CA TYR A 184 6.34 -2.33 -1.09
C TYR A 184 6.98 -3.45 -1.89
N LEU A 185 6.21 -4.15 -2.72
CA LEU A 185 6.70 -5.17 -3.62
C LEU A 185 6.68 -4.64 -5.05
N HIS A 186 7.74 -4.92 -5.80
CA HIS A 186 7.80 -4.63 -7.23
C HIS A 186 7.76 -5.93 -8.02
N PRO A 187 6.72 -6.16 -8.83
CA PRO A 187 6.66 -7.34 -9.68
C PRO A 187 7.80 -7.31 -10.70
N MET A 188 8.37 -8.47 -10.99
CA MET A 188 9.43 -8.67 -11.96
C MET A 188 9.17 -9.96 -12.73
N SER A 189 9.60 -10.03 -13.98
CA SER A 189 9.67 -11.27 -14.76
C SER A 189 10.94 -12.06 -14.45
N LEU A 190 10.92 -13.36 -14.71
CA LEU A 190 12.07 -14.25 -14.53
C LEU A 190 13.25 -13.84 -15.43
N ALA A 191 12.96 -13.26 -16.60
CA ALA A 191 13.96 -12.66 -17.48
C ALA A 191 14.64 -11.45 -16.84
N GLU A 192 13.90 -10.55 -16.19
CA GLU A 192 14.48 -9.42 -15.46
C GLU A 192 15.29 -9.88 -14.24
N VAL A 193 14.84 -10.93 -13.55
CA VAL A 193 15.56 -11.52 -12.42
C VAL A 193 16.92 -12.10 -12.85
N GLN A 194 17.00 -12.72 -14.03
CA GLN A 194 18.26 -13.24 -14.59
C GLN A 194 19.20 -12.12 -15.08
N ASN A 195 18.66 -11.05 -15.65
CA ASN A 195 19.46 -9.98 -16.25
C ASN A 195 19.93 -8.90 -15.25
N GLN A 196 19.46 -8.94 -13.99
CA GLN A 196 19.86 -8.00 -12.95
C GLN A 196 21.02 -8.54 -12.09
N ASN A 197 21.91 -7.65 -11.66
CA ASN A 197 23.07 -7.98 -10.81
C ASN A 197 23.10 -7.19 -9.49
N LYS A 198 22.05 -6.41 -9.21
CA LYS A 198 22.01 -5.43 -8.12
C LYS A 198 21.40 -5.99 -6.84
N TYR A 199 20.48 -6.93 -6.98
CA TYR A 199 19.65 -7.46 -5.92
C TYR A 199 19.96 -8.94 -5.68
N GLN A 200 19.89 -9.35 -4.42
CA GLN A 200 20.08 -10.73 -4.03
C GLN A 200 18.82 -11.54 -4.36
N ILE A 201 18.98 -12.74 -4.90
CA ILE A 201 17.86 -13.67 -5.08
C ILE A 201 17.75 -14.52 -3.81
N GLU A 202 16.54 -14.75 -3.31
CA GLU A 202 16.28 -15.69 -2.22
C GLU A 202 16.83 -17.09 -2.57
N GLU A 203 17.38 -17.79 -1.58
CA GLU A 203 18.20 -18.98 -1.81
C GLU A 203 17.43 -20.14 -2.45
N HIS A 204 16.20 -20.38 -2.00
CA HIS A 204 15.32 -21.41 -2.57
C HIS A 204 14.90 -21.02 -3.98
N PHE A 205 14.60 -19.74 -4.21
CA PHE A 205 14.26 -19.25 -5.53
C PHE A 205 15.45 -19.32 -6.50
N LEU A 206 16.66 -19.00 -6.04
CA LEU A 206 17.89 -19.12 -6.82
C LEU A 206 18.16 -20.59 -7.18
N ALA A 207 18.04 -21.49 -6.21
CA ALA A 207 18.19 -22.93 -6.43
C ALA A 207 17.16 -23.45 -7.44
N PHE A 208 15.91 -22.96 -7.36
CA PHE A 208 14.88 -23.27 -8.35
C PHE A 208 15.33 -22.84 -9.75
N ILE A 209 15.75 -21.59 -9.92
CA ILE A 209 16.15 -21.08 -11.24
C ILE A 209 17.32 -21.89 -11.81
N GLN A 210 18.35 -22.14 -11.00
CA GLN A 210 19.50 -22.96 -11.38
C GLN A 210 19.09 -24.38 -11.78
N SER A 211 18.11 -24.97 -11.10
CA SER A 211 17.59 -26.29 -11.45
C SER A 211 16.88 -26.31 -12.81
N GLN A 212 16.30 -25.19 -13.26
CA GLN A 212 15.58 -25.08 -14.54
C GLN A 212 16.50 -24.67 -15.70
N LEU A 213 17.58 -23.95 -15.43
CA LEU A 213 18.56 -23.49 -16.42
C LEU A 213 19.66 -24.51 -16.67
N ASN A 214 19.28 -25.71 -17.11
CA ASN A 214 20.23 -26.71 -17.61
C ASN A 214 19.96 -27.03 -19.09
N GLN A 215 20.99 -27.50 -19.77
CA GLN A 215 20.96 -27.75 -21.22
C GLN A 215 19.84 -28.72 -21.60
N ASP A 216 19.74 -29.87 -20.91
CA ASP A 216 18.72 -30.91 -21.18
C ASP A 216 17.29 -30.37 -21.16
N LYS A 217 16.96 -29.45 -20.24
CA LYS A 217 15.61 -28.88 -20.14
C LYS A 217 15.33 -27.85 -21.23
N VAL A 218 16.33 -27.06 -21.60
CA VAL A 218 16.22 -26.09 -22.71
C VAL A 218 16.08 -26.84 -24.03
N GLU A 219 16.87 -27.88 -24.26
CA GLU A 219 16.76 -28.75 -25.44
C GLU A 219 15.37 -29.41 -25.49
N SER A 220 14.91 -29.97 -24.37
CA SER A 220 13.56 -30.56 -24.30
C SER A 220 12.45 -29.54 -24.60
N PHE A 221 12.63 -28.27 -24.23
CA PHE A 221 11.72 -27.20 -24.59
C PHE A 221 11.72 -26.93 -26.10
N VAL A 222 12.90 -26.77 -26.72
CA VAL A 222 13.06 -26.56 -28.17
C VAL A 222 12.45 -27.73 -28.96
N GLU A 223 12.77 -28.96 -28.58
CA GLU A 223 12.21 -30.17 -29.21
C GLU A 223 10.69 -30.27 -29.08
N SER A 224 10.12 -29.70 -28.02
CA SER A 224 8.67 -29.68 -27.83
C SER A 224 8.01 -28.60 -28.69
N LEU A 225 8.66 -27.45 -28.87
CA LEU A 225 8.18 -26.39 -29.75
C LEU A 225 8.25 -26.78 -31.24
N LEU A 226 9.29 -27.51 -31.67
CA LEU A 226 9.39 -28.01 -33.05
C LEU A 226 8.24 -28.93 -33.49
N LYS A 227 7.49 -29.49 -32.53
CA LYS A 227 6.31 -30.32 -32.80
C LYS A 227 5.04 -29.50 -33.05
N ILE A 228 5.12 -28.18 -32.92
CA ILE A 228 4.02 -27.23 -33.03
C ILE A 228 4.36 -26.29 -34.19
N GLU A 229 3.61 -26.37 -35.30
CA GLU A 229 3.95 -25.68 -36.55
C GLU A 229 4.10 -24.16 -36.38
N GLU A 230 3.30 -23.57 -35.50
CA GLU A 230 3.31 -22.13 -35.21
C GLU A 230 4.62 -21.64 -34.60
N PHE A 231 5.37 -22.53 -33.92
CA PHE A 231 6.61 -22.16 -33.24
C PHE A 231 7.88 -22.42 -34.05
N VAL A 232 7.81 -23.17 -35.14
CA VAL A 232 8.96 -23.51 -35.99
C VAL A 232 9.75 -22.27 -36.44
N PRO A 233 9.12 -21.17 -36.93
CA PRO A 233 9.86 -19.99 -37.38
C PRO A 233 10.67 -19.31 -36.26
N TYR A 234 10.21 -19.41 -35.01
CA TYR A 234 10.93 -18.86 -33.86
C TYR A 234 12.11 -19.74 -33.46
N VAL A 235 11.93 -21.07 -33.52
CA VAL A 235 12.99 -22.03 -33.22
C VAL A 235 14.13 -21.93 -34.23
N ASP A 236 13.81 -21.88 -35.52
CA ASP A 236 14.82 -21.76 -36.58
C ASP A 236 15.71 -20.53 -36.35
N LYS A 237 15.08 -19.39 -36.04
CA LYS A 237 15.78 -18.14 -35.71
C LYS A 237 16.69 -18.23 -34.47
N TRP A 238 16.43 -19.13 -33.54
CA TRP A 238 17.28 -19.31 -32.35
C TRP A 238 18.45 -20.26 -32.57
N LEU A 239 18.35 -21.12 -33.59
CA LEU A 239 19.37 -22.11 -33.93
C LEU A 239 20.36 -21.59 -35.00
N GLU A 240 19.97 -20.56 -35.76
CA GLU A 240 20.85 -19.75 -36.62
C GLU A 240 21.80 -18.86 -35.81
#